data_AF-A0A2P8WF00-F1
#
_entry.id   AF-A0A2P8WF00-F1
#
_cell.length_a   1.000
_cell.length_b   1.000
_cell.length_c   1.000
_cell.angle_alpha   90.00
_cell.angle_beta   90.00
_cell.angle_gamma   90.00
#
_symmetry.space_group_name_H-M   'P 1'
#
loop_
_entity.id
_entity.type
_entity.pdbx_description
1 polymer ?
#
loop_
_entity_poly.entity_id
_entity_poly.type
_entity_poly.pdbx_seq_one_letter_code
_entity_poly.pdbx_strand_id
1 'polypeptide(L)' 'VMKSRFDILLAGGQDHFKGKIFRIGHLGFVSDRNILTAIGALEATLQELGYDQAAPGAGLSAASQILKG' A
#
# COMPACT_ATOMS: atom_id res chain seq x y z
N VAL A 1 0.88 -11.24 -4.53
CA VAL A 1 1.58 -10.90 -3.27
C VAL A 1 0.64 -10.30 -2.24
N MET A 2 0.14 -9.06 -2.43
CA MET A 2 -0.67 -8.40 -1.39
C MET A 2 -1.91 -9.18 -0.93
N LYS A 3 -2.78 -9.61 -1.86
CA LYS A 3 -3.96 -10.42 -1.54
C LYS A 3 -3.60 -11.74 -0.85
N SER A 4 -2.60 -12.45 -1.38
CA SER A 4 -2.25 -13.80 -0.90
C SER A 4 -1.52 -13.80 0.44
N ARG A 5 -0.71 -12.77 0.74
CA ARG A 5 0.09 -12.69 1.97
C ARG A 5 -0.57 -11.89 3.09
N PHE A 6 -1.34 -10.86 2.74
CA PHE A 6 -1.84 -9.88 3.71
C PHE A 6 -3.36 -9.74 3.69
N ASP A 7 -4.06 -10.50 2.84
CA ASP A 7 -5.51 -10.38 2.61
C ASP A 7 -5.95 -8.96 2.21
N ILE A 8 -5.07 -8.23 1.52
CA ILE A 8 -5.35 -6.88 1.01
C ILE A 8 -5.58 -6.94 -0.49
N LEU A 9 -6.82 -6.70 -0.90
CA LEU A 9 -7.20 -6.62 -2.30
C LEU A 9 -6.96 -5.22 -2.85
N LEU A 10 -6.04 -5.11 -3.80
CA LEU A 10 -5.84 -3.90 -4.60
C LEU A 10 -6.67 -3.95 -5.89
N ALA A 11 -7.21 -2.80 -6.28
CA ALA A 11 -7.85 -2.67 -7.59
C ALA A 11 -6.80 -2.32 -8.66
N GLY A 12 -6.89 -2.92 -9.85
CA GLY A 12 -6.09 -2.51 -11.00
C GLY A 12 -6.57 -1.19 -11.62
N GLY A 13 -5.76 -0.65 -12.54
CA GLY A 13 -6.18 0.37 -13.49
C GLY A 13 -7.22 -0.12 -14.51
N GLN A 14 -7.97 0.82 -15.09
CA GLN A 14 -8.97 0.59 -16.14
C GLN A 14 -8.49 1.17 -17.48
N ASP A 15 -9.08 0.73 -18.60
CA ASP A 15 -8.74 1.19 -19.96
C ASP A 15 -7.22 1.26 -20.21
N HIS A 16 -6.73 2.42 -20.65
CA HIS A 16 -5.33 2.65 -20.96
C HIS A 16 -4.38 2.62 -19.75
N PHE A 17 -4.92 2.49 -18.52
CA PHE A 17 -4.17 2.28 -17.28
C PHE A 17 -4.07 0.81 -16.85
N LYS A 18 -4.72 -0.12 -17.55
CA LYS A 18 -4.66 -1.55 -17.21
C LYS A 18 -3.21 -2.05 -17.22
N GLY A 19 -2.79 -2.67 -16.12
CA GLY A 19 -1.41 -3.18 -15.94
C GLY A 19 -0.35 -2.12 -15.65
N LYS A 20 -0.70 -0.82 -15.61
CA LYS A 20 0.25 0.28 -15.35
C LYS A 20 0.18 0.81 -13.93
N ILE A 21 -1.02 0.77 -13.33
CA ILE A 21 -1.26 1.24 -11.98
C ILE A 21 -2.08 0.23 -11.18
N PHE A 22 -2.02 0.39 -9.87
CA PHE A 22 -3.00 -0.11 -8.93
C PHE A 22 -3.62 1.07 -8.16
N ARG A 23 -4.76 0.83 -7.53
CA ARG A 23 -5.50 1.83 -6.74
C ARG A 23 -5.72 1.29 -5.34
N ILE A 24 -5.48 2.14 -4.36
CA ILE A 24 -5.85 1.93 -2.95
C ILE A 24 -7.08 2.79 -2.70
N GLY A 25 -8.23 2.15 -2.47
CA GLY A 25 -9.48 2.85 -2.20
C GLY A 25 -9.69 3.05 -0.71
N HIS A 26 -9.97 4.29 -0.29
CA HIS A 26 -10.32 4.64 1.09
C HIS A 26 -11.81 5.03 1.18
N LEU A 27 -12.71 4.05 1.09
CA LEU A 27 -14.16 4.28 1.02
C LEU A 27 -14.88 3.66 2.22
N GLY A 28 -15.76 4.43 2.88
CA GLY A 28 -16.56 3.95 4.00
C GLY A 28 -15.75 3.83 5.30
N PHE A 29 -15.83 2.68 5.97
CA PHE A 29 -15.19 2.45 7.26
C PHE A 29 -13.68 2.19 7.10
N VAL A 30 -12.91 3.27 7.13
CA VAL A 30 -11.45 3.25 7.00
C VAL A 30 -10.84 4.00 8.18
N SER A 31 -9.92 3.35 8.87
CA SER A 31 -9.17 3.93 9.99
C SER A 31 -7.69 4.12 9.63
N ASP A 32 -6.98 4.94 10.40
CA ASP A 32 -5.54 5.14 10.27
C ASP A 32 -4.77 3.83 10.32
N ARG A 33 -5.22 2.89 11.16
CA ARG A 33 -4.69 1.52 11.19
C ARG A 33 -4.76 0.86 9.82
N ASN A 34 -5.90 0.98 9.11
CA ASN A 34 -6.03 0.38 7.77
C ASN A 34 -5.04 1.00 6.78
N ILE A 35 -4.84 2.32 6.84
CA ILE A 35 -3.88 3.02 5.97
C ILE A 35 -2.45 2.55 6.27
N LEU A 36 -2.05 2.53 7.54
CA LEU A 36 -0.72 2.07 7.96
C LEU A 36 -0.49 0.61 7.58
N THR A 37 -1.47 -0.28 7.78
CA THR A 37 -1.38 -1.68 7.37
C THR A 37 -1.20 -1.82 5.86
N ALA A 38 -1.95 -1.06 5.05
CA ALA A 38 -1.83 -1.11 3.59
C ALA A 38 -0.44 -0.65 3.10
N ILE A 39 0.11 0.41 3.69
CA ILE A 39 1.43 0.94 3.33
C ILE A 39 2.55 -0.04 3.72
N GLY A 40 2.51 -0.59 4.94
CA GLY A 40 3.51 -1.57 5.38
C GLY A 40 3.47 -2.87 4.56
N ALA A 41 2.27 -3.35 4.22
CA ALA A 41 2.11 -4.52 3.35
C ALA A 41 2.59 -4.25 1.91
N LEU A 42 2.45 -3.02 1.41
CA LEU A 42 2.97 -2.61 0.11
C LEU A 42 4.50 -2.58 0.12
N GLU A 43 5.12 -2.01 1.16
CA GLU A 43 6.59 -2.01 1.32
C GLU A 43 7.14 -3.45 1.33
N ALA A 44 6.57 -4.32 2.16
CA ALA A 44 6.98 -5.74 2.21
C ALA A 44 6.77 -6.48 0.89
N THR A 45 5.77 -6.07 0.10
CA THR A 45 5.51 -6.62 -1.23
C THR A 45 6.56 -6.13 -2.24
N LEU A 46 6.93 -4.85 -2.21
CA LEU A 46 7.94 -4.30 -3.11
C LEU A 46 9.30 -4.95 -2.86
N GLN A 47 9.70 -5.10 -1.60
CA GLN A 47 10.94 -5.78 -1.22
C GLN A 47 10.98 -7.24 -1.71
N GLU A 48 9.88 -8.00 -1.55
CA GLU A 48 9.79 -9.38 -2.07
C GLU A 48 9.94 -9.44 -3.60
N LEU A 49 9.46 -8.42 -4.31
CA LEU A 49 9.57 -8.31 -5.76
C LEU A 49 10.93 -7.74 -6.23
N GLY A 50 11.89 -7.55 -5.32
CA GLY A 50 13.22 -7.04 -5.63
C GLY A 50 13.30 -5.52 -5.77
N TYR A 51 12.30 -4.78 -5.27
CA TYR A 51 12.33 -3.32 -5.17
C TYR A 51 12.66 -2.90 -3.73
N ASP A 52 13.95 -2.62 -3.49
CA ASP A 52 14.54 -2.31 -2.19
C ASP A 52 15.23 -0.93 -2.14
N GLN A 53 14.87 -0.04 -3.08
CA GLN A 53 15.48 1.29 -3.22
C GLN A 53 15.11 2.27 -2.10
N ALA A 54 13.99 2.03 -1.41
CA ALA A 54 13.54 2.88 -0.31
C ALA A 54 14.12 2.39 1.03
N ALA A 55 14.47 3.34 1.90
CA ALA A 55 14.86 3.00 3.26
C ALA A 55 13.70 2.28 3.99
N PRO A 56 13.95 1.13 4.65
CA PRO A 56 12.91 0.41 5.36
C PRO A 56 12.13 1.29 6.34
N GLY A 57 10.80 1.23 6.28
CA GLY A 57 9.88 2.00 7.11
C GLY A 57 9.66 3.44 6.67
N ALA A 58 10.29 3.91 5.57
CA ALA A 58 10.15 5.30 5.12
C ALA A 58 8.69 5.67 4.83
N GLY A 59 7.95 4.79 4.14
CA GLY A 59 6.53 5.01 3.84
C GLY A 59 5.65 5.06 5.09
N LEU A 60 5.89 4.16 6.05
CA LEU A 60 5.16 4.12 7.32
C LEU A 60 5.43 5.36 8.18
N SER A 61 6.70 5.79 8.26
CA SER A 61 7.09 6.99 8.99
C SER A 61 6.40 8.24 8.41
N ALA A 62 6.44 8.40 7.09
CA ALA A 62 5.77 9.50 6.40
C ALA A 62 4.26 9.48 6.64
N ALA A 63 3.60 8.32 6.50
CA ALA A 63 2.17 8.20 6.74
C ALA A 63 1.79 8.51 8.20
N SER A 64 2.54 7.98 9.17
CA SER A 64 2.29 8.24 10.59
C SER A 64 2.43 9.71 10.94
N GLN A 65 3.38 10.45 10.36
CA GLN A 65 3.51 11.89 10.59
C GLN A 65 2.27 12.68 10.12
N ILE A 66 1.64 12.27 9.02
CA ILE A 66 0.44 12.91 8.49
C ILE A 66 -0.81 12.54 9.30
N LEU A 67 -0.90 11.29 9.77
CA LEU A 67 -2.07 10.79 10.52
C LEU A 67 -2.07 11.18 12.00
N LYS A 68 -1.04 11.86 12.52
CA LYS A 68 -0.94 12.32 13.93
C LYS A 68 -1.91 13.46 14.31
N GLY A 69 -3.05 13.59 13.62
CA GLY A 69 -4.09 14.60 13.86
C GLY A 69 -5.09 14.19 14.93
#